data_AF-A0A7W3YL48-F1
#
_entry.id   AF-A0A7W3YL48-F1
#
_cell.length_a   1.000
_cell.length_b   1.000
_cell.length_c   1.000
_cell.angle_alpha   90.00
_cell.angle_beta   90.00
_cell.angle_gamma   90.00
#
_symmetry.space_group_name_H-M   'P 1'
#
loop_
_entity.id
_entity.type
_entity.pdbx_description
1 polymer ?
#
loop_
_entity_poly.entity_id
_entity_poly.type
_entity_poly.pdbx_seq_one_letter_code
_entity_poly.pdbx_strand_id
1 'polypeptide(L)'
;MPDDVSHEDIEKTIINVLDDHKFGFYYTEVLNWYIYKNRSVFTNSRIIDGLDRLLEKIDIFENFPKQFGRMIINTEDDDLIRKYLNKIFILFRTNPTPKFIEFLAKEYLLAHNFKHHDLKKYIRIHSPELYQYITTYCEGNYIIPKTRNYNNNYLERMNNDPILNYLWFRYKYVKNESENLEEFAYYKNYFDRRLTYFFAAMGESGVIPKKGKISFQQTYNVQNVKKVLKDWKAKGFNYSDEDEEKLIEIYRTRNKNPVSHVSSELLYEKGTFFELSGYIQFLDDLLNRVKKFVVNEVDG
;
A
#
# COMPACT_ATOMS: atom_id res chain seq x y z
N MET A 1 33.43 -30.86 30.21
CA MET A 1 32.54 -29.96 29.44
C MET A 1 31.22 -30.70 29.35
N PRO A 2 30.08 -30.06 29.67
CA PRO A 2 28.81 -30.77 29.63
C PRO A 2 28.53 -31.17 28.19
N ASP A 3 28.07 -32.41 28.03
CA ASP A 3 27.88 -33.11 26.76
C ASP A 3 27.11 -32.29 25.73
N ASP A 4 27.54 -32.39 24.46
CA ASP A 4 26.89 -31.77 23.29
C ASP A 4 25.40 -32.11 23.29
N VAL A 5 24.57 -31.15 23.71
CA VAL A 5 23.12 -31.25 23.59
C VAL A 5 22.80 -31.34 22.10
N SER A 6 22.20 -32.45 21.67
CA SER A 6 21.91 -32.65 20.27
C SER A 6 20.91 -31.59 19.79
N HIS A 7 21.02 -31.18 18.53
CA HIS A 7 20.12 -30.19 17.92
C HIS A 7 18.65 -30.61 18.06
N GLU A 8 18.40 -31.92 18.05
CA GLU A 8 17.08 -32.53 18.23
C GLU A 8 16.52 -32.35 19.65
N ASP A 9 17.38 -32.34 20.67
CA ASP A 9 16.99 -32.11 22.07
C ASP A 9 16.68 -30.64 22.34
N ILE A 10 17.42 -29.73 21.70
CA ILE A 10 17.13 -28.28 21.73
C ILE A 10 15.78 -28.02 21.04
N GLU A 11 15.56 -28.61 19.86
CA GLU A 11 14.33 -28.47 19.09
C GLU A 11 13.11 -29.02 19.85
N LYS A 12 13.21 -30.22 20.42
CA LYS A 12 12.15 -30.80 21.28
C LYS A 12 11.86 -29.93 22.50
N THR A 13 12.90 -29.37 23.12
CA THR A 13 12.74 -28.50 24.29
C THR A 13 12.06 -27.18 23.91
N ILE A 14 12.44 -26.56 22.79
CA ILE A 14 11.84 -25.31 22.30
C ILE A 14 10.38 -25.54 21.89
N ILE A 15 10.07 -26.62 21.17
CA ILE A 15 8.70 -26.97 20.81
C ILE A 15 7.87 -27.21 22.08
N ASN A 16 8.36 -28.01 23.03
CA ASN A 16 7.61 -28.29 24.26
C ASN A 16 7.39 -27.05 25.16
N VAL A 17 8.26 -26.05 25.08
CA VAL A 17 8.15 -24.82 25.89
C VAL A 17 7.34 -23.72 25.19
N LEU A 18 7.37 -23.64 23.86
CA LEU A 18 6.75 -22.56 23.08
C LEU A 18 5.48 -22.97 22.33
N ASP A 19 5.27 -24.27 22.08
CA ASP A 19 4.08 -24.79 21.41
C ASP A 19 2.94 -25.01 22.42
N ASP A 20 2.32 -23.93 22.89
CA ASP A 20 1.00 -23.96 23.55
C ASP A 20 -0.15 -24.16 22.53
N HIS A 21 0.14 -24.69 21.33
CA HIS A 21 -0.80 -24.85 20.21
C HIS A 21 -1.64 -23.60 19.86
N LYS A 22 -1.21 -22.42 20.34
CA LYS A 22 -1.84 -21.11 20.14
C LYS A 22 -1.07 -20.21 19.19
N PHE A 23 0.23 -20.45 19.01
CA PHE A 23 1.08 -19.71 18.09
C PHE A 23 1.98 -20.71 17.34
N GLY A 24 1.52 -21.16 16.17
CA GLY A 24 2.37 -21.93 15.27
C GLY A 24 3.39 -20.99 14.63
N PHE A 25 4.67 -21.16 14.94
CA PHE A 25 5.74 -20.45 14.23
C PHE A 25 5.95 -21.10 12.87
N TYR A 26 5.77 -20.34 11.78
CA TYR A 26 6.11 -20.84 10.46
C TYR A 26 7.62 -20.71 10.23
N TYR A 27 8.28 -21.75 9.72
CA TYR A 27 9.71 -21.74 9.37
C TYR A 27 10.13 -20.49 8.56
N THR A 28 9.22 -19.98 7.73
CA THR A 28 9.43 -18.75 6.94
C THR A 28 9.54 -17.48 7.80
N GLU A 29 8.86 -17.41 8.95
CA GLU A 29 8.95 -16.28 9.89
C GLU A 29 10.29 -16.28 10.61
N VAL A 30 10.75 -17.46 11.05
CA VAL A 30 12.08 -17.64 11.65
C VAL A 30 13.17 -17.29 10.63
N LEU A 31 13.05 -17.79 9.40
CA LEU A 31 13.98 -17.47 8.32
C LEU A 31 14.00 -15.96 8.01
N ASN A 32 12.83 -15.33 7.91
CA ASN A 32 12.74 -13.89 7.70
C ASN A 32 13.38 -13.09 8.84
N TRP A 33 13.25 -13.57 10.09
CA TRP A 33 13.94 -12.94 11.22
C TRP A 33 15.47 -12.97 11.04
N TYR A 34 16.05 -14.11 10.65
CA TYR A 34 17.48 -14.17 10.34
C TYR A 34 17.86 -13.24 9.19
N ILE A 35 17.12 -13.26 8.09
CA ILE A 35 17.40 -12.46 6.89
C ILE A 35 17.38 -10.95 7.19
N TYR A 36 16.37 -10.47 7.91
CA TYR A 36 16.13 -9.03 8.06
C TYR A 36 16.55 -8.44 9.40
N LYS A 37 16.72 -9.27 10.44
CA LYS A 37 17.05 -8.80 11.81
C LYS A 37 18.37 -9.33 12.34
N ASN A 38 18.87 -10.47 11.85
CA ASN A 38 20.13 -11.06 12.32
C ASN A 38 21.07 -11.44 11.16
N ARG A 39 21.42 -10.44 10.35
CA ARG A 39 22.17 -10.63 9.10
C ARG A 39 23.58 -11.21 9.28
N SER A 40 24.21 -11.02 10.45
CA SER A 40 25.58 -11.49 10.72
C SER A 40 25.71 -13.02 10.68
N VAL A 41 24.60 -13.75 10.75
CA VAL A 41 24.62 -15.21 10.55
C VAL A 41 25.11 -15.57 9.14
N PHE A 42 24.83 -14.74 8.13
CA PHE A 42 25.18 -15.02 6.74
C PHE A 42 26.67 -14.85 6.40
N THR A 43 27.46 -14.21 7.27
CA THR A 43 28.92 -14.08 7.09
C THR A 43 29.68 -15.33 7.55
N ASN A 44 28.98 -16.35 8.05
CA ASN A 44 29.58 -17.63 8.44
C ASN A 44 30.00 -18.42 7.19
N SER A 45 31.25 -18.89 7.15
CA SER A 45 31.79 -19.62 5.99
C SER A 45 30.98 -20.86 5.58
N ARG A 46 30.43 -21.61 6.55
CA ARG A 46 29.59 -22.79 6.23
C ARG A 46 28.30 -22.38 5.53
N ILE A 47 27.74 -21.22 5.89
CA ILE A 47 26.54 -20.68 5.26
C ILE A 47 26.88 -20.14 3.87
N ILE A 48 28.00 -19.45 3.71
CA ILE A 48 28.50 -18.99 2.40
C ILE A 48 28.67 -20.18 1.45
N ASP A 49 29.36 -21.24 1.88
CA ASP A 49 29.54 -22.47 1.09
C ASP A 49 28.20 -23.14 0.75
N GLY A 50 27.25 -23.13 1.68
CA GLY A 50 25.90 -23.62 1.46
C GLY A 50 25.16 -22.83 0.38
N LEU A 51 25.21 -21.51 0.47
CA LEU A 51 24.59 -20.59 -0.47
C LEU A 51 25.24 -20.66 -1.85
N ASP A 52 26.56 -20.83 -1.94
CA ASP A 52 27.26 -20.99 -3.22
C ASP A 52 26.79 -22.24 -3.97
N ARG A 53 26.61 -23.36 -3.25
CA ARG A 53 26.04 -24.59 -3.83
C ARG A 53 24.57 -24.43 -4.22
N LEU A 54 23.79 -23.69 -3.43
CA LEU A 54 22.38 -23.44 -3.72
C LEU A 54 22.21 -22.51 -4.92
N LEU A 55 23.13 -21.57 -5.10
CA LEU A 55 23.16 -20.68 -6.24
C LEU A 55 23.32 -21.44 -7.57
N GLU A 56 23.98 -22.60 -7.56
CA GLU A 56 24.00 -23.48 -8.75
C GLU A 56 22.62 -24.01 -9.16
N LYS A 57 21.69 -24.07 -8.21
CA LYS A 57 20.32 -24.57 -8.39
C LYS A 57 19.30 -23.45 -8.22
N ILE A 58 19.61 -22.25 -8.74
CA ILE A 58 18.85 -21.01 -8.49
C ILE A 58 17.34 -21.13 -8.78
N ASP A 59 16.95 -21.99 -9.72
CA ASP A 59 15.55 -22.21 -10.11
C ASP A 59 14.66 -22.73 -8.98
N ILE A 60 15.22 -23.44 -7.99
CA ILE A 60 14.44 -23.93 -6.83
C ILE A 60 13.91 -22.77 -5.97
N PHE A 61 14.46 -21.57 -6.13
CA PHE A 61 14.06 -20.36 -5.41
C PHE A 61 13.07 -19.51 -6.19
N GLU A 62 12.44 -20.03 -7.25
CA GLU A 62 11.38 -19.32 -7.99
C GLU A 62 10.26 -18.80 -7.07
N ASN A 63 9.93 -19.56 -6.03
CA ASN A 63 8.90 -19.20 -5.05
C ASN A 63 9.42 -18.35 -3.87
N PHE A 64 10.75 -18.24 -3.70
CA PHE A 64 11.39 -17.47 -2.62
C PHE A 64 12.55 -16.58 -3.09
N PRO A 65 12.42 -15.84 -4.21
CA PRO A 65 13.55 -15.16 -4.83
C PRO A 65 14.02 -13.98 -3.98
N LYS A 66 13.11 -13.28 -3.30
CA LYS A 66 13.45 -12.14 -2.44
C LYS A 66 14.32 -12.57 -1.26
N GLN A 67 13.90 -13.64 -0.57
CA GLN A 67 14.65 -14.19 0.55
C GLN A 67 16.01 -14.67 0.09
N PHE A 68 16.08 -15.43 -1.00
CA PHE A 68 17.34 -15.95 -1.51
C PHE A 68 18.32 -14.84 -1.93
N GLY A 69 17.87 -13.86 -2.71
CA GLY A 69 18.69 -12.71 -3.09
C GLY A 69 19.21 -11.94 -1.88
N ARG A 70 18.37 -11.75 -0.86
CA ARG A 70 18.78 -11.09 0.38
C ARG A 70 19.80 -11.90 1.18
N MET A 71 19.65 -13.23 1.25
CA MET A 71 20.62 -14.11 1.91
C MET A 71 22.00 -14.01 1.27
N ILE A 72 22.09 -14.01 -0.06
CA ILE A 72 23.34 -13.83 -0.80
C ILE A 72 23.96 -12.47 -0.52
N ILE A 73 23.18 -11.39 -0.52
CA ILE A 73 23.71 -10.05 -0.24
C ILE A 73 24.20 -9.92 1.19
N ASN A 74 23.51 -10.54 2.14
CA ASN A 74 23.87 -10.49 3.55
C ASN A 74 25.17 -11.23 3.87
N THR A 75 25.71 -12.05 2.96
CA THR A 75 27.00 -12.70 3.19
C THR A 75 28.15 -11.70 3.18
N GLU A 76 27.98 -10.56 2.51
CA GLU A 76 29.03 -9.56 2.25
C GLU A 76 30.26 -10.20 1.55
N ASP A 77 30.07 -11.33 0.88
CA ASP A 77 31.11 -12.08 0.15
C ASP A 77 31.12 -11.65 -1.33
N ASP A 78 32.15 -10.90 -1.72
CA ASP A 78 32.27 -10.30 -3.06
C ASP A 78 32.27 -11.35 -4.18
N ASP A 79 32.86 -12.52 -3.94
CA ASP A 79 32.98 -13.58 -4.95
C ASP A 79 31.62 -14.25 -5.21
N LEU A 80 30.89 -14.58 -4.13
CA LEU A 80 29.55 -15.12 -4.21
C LEU A 80 28.57 -14.11 -4.81
N ILE A 81 28.65 -12.84 -4.42
CA ILE A 81 27.82 -11.76 -4.98
C ILE A 81 28.10 -11.59 -6.49
N ARG A 82 29.36 -11.65 -6.92
CA ARG A 82 29.73 -11.60 -8.34
C ARG A 82 29.16 -12.78 -9.11
N LYS A 83 29.28 -13.99 -8.55
CA LYS A 83 28.73 -15.21 -9.14
C LYS A 83 27.19 -15.14 -9.27
N TYR A 84 26.54 -14.58 -8.26
CA TYR A 84 25.11 -14.32 -8.24
C TYR A 84 24.67 -13.37 -9.35
N LEU A 85 25.35 -12.22 -9.49
CA LEU A 85 25.11 -11.27 -10.58
C LEU A 85 25.31 -11.92 -11.95
N ASN A 86 26.39 -12.70 -12.12
CA ASN A 86 26.66 -13.39 -13.37
C ASN A 86 25.53 -14.35 -13.74
N LYS A 87 25.01 -15.14 -12.79
CA LYS A 87 23.84 -16.00 -13.03
C LYS A 87 22.59 -15.20 -13.40
N ILE A 88 22.30 -14.10 -12.70
CA ILE A 88 21.20 -13.20 -13.05
C ILE A 88 21.33 -12.71 -14.49
N PHE A 89 22.51 -12.21 -14.89
CA PHE A 89 22.74 -11.71 -16.24
C PHE A 89 22.63 -12.80 -17.31
N ILE A 90 23.09 -14.03 -17.02
CA ILE A 90 22.91 -15.17 -17.92
C ILE A 90 21.41 -15.44 -18.12
N LEU A 91 20.64 -15.48 -17.04
CA LEU A 91 19.20 -15.79 -17.08
C LEU A 91 18.36 -14.66 -17.70
N PHE A 92 18.76 -13.39 -17.54
CA PHE A 92 18.13 -12.30 -18.30
C PHE A 92 18.28 -12.45 -19.82
N ARG A 93 19.31 -13.16 -20.29
CA ARG A 93 19.53 -13.40 -21.73
C ARG A 93 18.81 -14.65 -22.24
N THR A 94 18.16 -15.43 -21.39
CA THR A 94 17.38 -16.59 -21.85
C THR A 94 16.03 -16.15 -22.40
N ASN A 95 15.49 -16.95 -23.32
CA ASN A 95 14.17 -16.74 -23.90
C ASN A 95 13.33 -18.04 -23.76
N PRO A 96 12.25 -18.05 -22.98
CA PRO A 96 11.74 -16.94 -22.18
C PRO A 96 12.66 -16.60 -21.00
N THR A 97 12.63 -15.33 -20.58
CA THR A 97 13.30 -14.89 -19.34
C THR A 97 12.46 -15.31 -18.13
N PRO A 98 13.03 -16.00 -17.12
CA PRO A 98 12.27 -16.39 -15.94
C PRO A 98 11.90 -15.16 -15.10
N LYS A 99 10.62 -15.01 -14.76
CA LYS A 99 10.10 -13.82 -14.05
C LYS A 99 10.75 -13.62 -12.67
N PHE A 100 11.10 -14.70 -11.98
CA PHE A 100 11.65 -14.60 -10.62
C PHE A 100 13.01 -13.89 -10.56
N ILE A 101 13.73 -13.82 -11.68
CA ILE A 101 15.03 -13.15 -11.80
C ILE A 101 14.91 -11.64 -11.56
N GLU A 102 13.78 -11.04 -11.90
CA GLU A 102 13.52 -9.62 -11.62
C GLU A 102 13.52 -9.33 -10.12
N PHE A 103 12.99 -10.25 -9.30
CA PHE A 103 13.01 -10.10 -7.84
C PHE A 103 14.44 -10.23 -7.30
N LEU A 104 15.23 -11.17 -7.81
CA LEU A 104 16.64 -11.30 -7.45
C LEU A 104 17.44 -10.04 -7.79
N ALA A 105 17.32 -9.56 -9.03
CA ALA A 105 17.94 -8.31 -9.47
C ALA A 105 17.50 -7.11 -8.61
N LYS A 106 16.22 -7.05 -8.23
CA LYS A 106 15.69 -6.00 -7.36
C LYS A 106 16.31 -6.01 -5.97
N GLU A 107 16.49 -7.19 -5.35
CA GLU A 107 17.12 -7.26 -4.03
C GLU A 107 18.56 -6.71 -4.07
N TYR A 108 19.31 -7.04 -5.13
CA TYR A 108 20.64 -6.48 -5.34
C TYR A 108 20.62 -4.96 -5.49
N LEU A 109 19.76 -4.44 -6.37
CA LEU A 109 19.64 -3.00 -6.59
C LEU A 109 19.26 -2.27 -5.31
N LEU A 110 18.31 -2.79 -4.54
CA LEU A 110 17.85 -2.21 -3.29
C LEU A 110 19.00 -2.12 -2.26
N ALA A 111 19.81 -3.17 -2.13
CA ALA A 111 20.97 -3.16 -1.22
C ALA A 111 22.06 -2.17 -1.63
N HIS A 112 22.19 -1.90 -2.93
CA HIS A 112 23.22 -1.02 -3.49
C HIS A 112 22.69 0.37 -3.89
N ASN A 113 21.57 0.80 -3.32
CA ASN A 113 20.92 2.10 -3.59
C ASN A 113 20.73 2.36 -5.09
N PHE A 114 20.37 1.32 -5.84
CA PHE A 114 20.06 1.33 -7.27
C PHE A 114 21.22 1.81 -8.17
N LYS A 115 22.47 1.74 -7.70
CA LYS A 115 23.65 2.26 -8.45
C LYS A 115 24.11 1.39 -9.63
N HIS A 116 23.66 0.13 -9.76
CA HIS A 116 24.17 -0.78 -10.80
C HIS A 116 23.53 -0.53 -12.18
N HIS A 117 24.25 0.18 -13.06
CA HIS A 117 23.74 0.59 -14.38
C HIS A 117 23.36 -0.57 -15.31
N ASP A 118 24.21 -1.59 -15.46
CA ASP A 118 23.92 -2.69 -16.40
C ASP A 118 22.70 -3.51 -15.98
N LEU A 119 22.58 -3.82 -14.68
CA LEU A 119 21.42 -4.53 -14.14
C LEU A 119 20.13 -3.74 -14.39
N LYS A 120 20.15 -2.42 -14.22
CA LYS A 120 19.02 -1.55 -14.57
C LYS A 120 18.69 -1.56 -16.06
N LYS A 121 19.69 -1.67 -16.95
CA LYS A 121 19.46 -1.77 -18.40
C LYS A 121 18.65 -3.03 -18.75
N TYR A 122 18.90 -4.15 -18.08
CA TYR A 122 18.08 -5.36 -18.23
C TYR A 122 16.67 -5.16 -17.67
N ILE A 123 16.54 -4.62 -16.46
CA ILE A 123 15.21 -4.29 -15.90
C ILE A 123 14.41 -3.37 -16.84
N ARG A 124 15.04 -2.39 -17.49
CA ARG A 124 14.37 -1.53 -18.48
C ARG A 124 13.79 -2.30 -19.67
N ILE A 125 14.47 -3.35 -20.11
CA ILE A 125 14.08 -4.15 -21.29
C ILE A 125 12.94 -5.10 -20.91
N HIS A 126 13.03 -5.75 -19.75
CA HIS A 126 12.08 -6.80 -19.34
C HIS A 126 10.89 -6.27 -18.52
N SER A 127 11.08 -5.18 -17.78
CA SER A 127 10.08 -4.59 -16.86
C SER A 127 10.12 -3.05 -16.92
N PRO A 128 9.69 -2.42 -18.03
CA PRO A 128 9.78 -0.97 -18.23
C PRO A 128 9.14 -0.14 -17.10
N GLU A 129 8.01 -0.60 -16.55
CA GLU A 129 7.29 0.05 -15.46
C GLU A 129 8.10 0.04 -14.15
N LEU A 130 8.80 -1.07 -13.87
CA LEU A 130 9.69 -1.16 -12.71
C LEU A 130 10.91 -0.25 -12.88
N TYR A 131 11.48 -0.18 -14.09
CA TYR A 131 12.56 0.76 -14.38
C TYR A 131 12.12 2.22 -14.21
N GLN A 132 10.92 2.57 -14.70
CA GLN A 132 10.33 3.89 -14.48
C GLN A 132 10.15 4.17 -13.00
N TYR A 133 9.64 3.20 -12.22
CA TYR A 133 9.51 3.34 -10.78
C TYR A 133 10.85 3.62 -10.08
N ILE A 134 11.89 2.82 -10.38
CA ILE A 134 13.23 2.97 -9.81
C ILE A 134 13.79 4.36 -10.12
N THR A 135 13.79 4.74 -11.40
CA THR A 135 14.38 6.02 -11.84
C THR A 135 13.60 7.23 -11.33
N THR A 136 12.27 7.13 -11.23
CA THR A 136 11.41 8.24 -10.79
C THR A 136 11.45 8.41 -9.28
N TYR A 137 11.30 7.32 -8.52
CA TYR A 137 11.00 7.38 -7.08
C TYR A 137 12.14 6.87 -6.18
N CYS A 138 13.00 5.98 -6.67
CA CYS A 138 14.10 5.42 -5.85
C CYS A 138 15.42 6.18 -6.02
N GLU A 139 15.72 6.61 -7.25
CA GLU A 139 16.95 7.36 -7.58
C GLU A 139 16.69 8.86 -7.70
N GLY A 140 15.49 9.23 -8.13
CA GLY A 140 15.10 10.62 -8.23
C GLY A 140 15.07 11.26 -6.85
N ASN A 141 15.59 12.49 -6.75
CA ASN A 141 15.21 13.43 -5.70
C ASN A 141 13.78 13.89 -6.00
N TYR A 142 12.82 12.97 -5.99
CA TYR A 142 11.44 13.30 -6.30
C TYR A 142 10.94 14.20 -5.19
N ILE A 143 10.96 15.49 -5.47
CA ILE A 143 10.20 16.46 -4.71
C ILE A 143 8.76 16.06 -4.97
N ILE A 144 8.12 15.46 -3.96
CA ILE A 144 6.67 15.26 -3.96
C ILE A 144 6.08 16.59 -4.45
N PRO A 145 5.41 16.62 -5.61
CA PRO A 145 4.93 17.86 -6.19
C PRO A 145 4.22 18.62 -5.10
N LYS A 146 4.64 19.88 -4.88
CA LYS A 146 3.93 20.71 -3.92
C LYS A 146 2.47 20.66 -4.33
N THR A 147 1.65 20.17 -3.42
CA THR A 147 0.20 20.24 -3.55
C THR A 147 -0.15 21.70 -3.82
N ARG A 148 -1.21 21.93 -4.60
CA ARG A 148 -1.66 23.29 -4.93
C ARG A 148 -1.71 24.11 -3.63
N ASN A 149 -0.96 25.21 -3.58
CA ASN A 149 -1.04 26.15 -2.47
C ASN A 149 -2.44 26.77 -2.51
N TYR A 150 -3.21 26.57 -1.44
CA TYR A 150 -4.49 27.25 -1.27
C TYR A 150 -4.31 28.45 -0.33
N ASN A 151 -5.03 29.53 -0.60
CA ASN A 151 -5.05 30.67 0.32
C ASN A 151 -5.90 30.33 1.56
N ASN A 152 -6.95 29.55 1.37
CA ASN A 152 -7.77 29.03 2.45
C ASN A 152 -7.02 28.01 3.33
N ASN A 153 -6.87 28.33 4.61
CA ASN A 153 -6.17 27.49 5.60
C ASN A 153 -6.74 26.06 5.71
N TYR A 154 -8.05 25.85 5.55
CA TYR A 154 -8.62 24.50 5.63
C TYR A 154 -8.24 23.65 4.44
N LEU A 155 -8.18 24.23 3.23
CA LEU A 155 -7.73 23.52 2.04
C LEU A 155 -6.22 23.23 2.08
N GLU A 156 -5.43 24.13 2.65
CA GLU A 156 -3.99 23.91 2.87
C GLU A 156 -3.75 22.79 3.91
N ARG A 157 -4.53 22.77 5.00
CA ARG A 157 -4.51 21.69 5.98
C ARG A 157 -4.95 20.35 5.39
N MET A 158 -5.94 20.35 4.50
CA MET A 158 -6.38 19.15 3.78
C MET A 158 -5.22 18.49 3.02
N ASN A 159 -4.42 19.28 2.30
CA ASN A 159 -3.27 18.78 1.54
C ASN A 159 -2.22 18.08 2.43
N ASN A 160 -2.07 18.57 3.66
CA ASN A 160 -1.08 18.11 4.62
C ASN A 160 -1.63 17.10 5.64
N ASP A 161 -2.84 16.59 5.41
CA ASP A 161 -3.49 15.65 6.32
C ASP A 161 -2.97 14.21 6.12
N PRO A 162 -2.19 13.66 7.06
CA PRO A 162 -1.57 12.35 6.90
C PRO A 162 -2.61 11.22 6.84
N ILE A 163 -3.75 11.37 7.53
CA ILE A 163 -4.81 10.36 7.54
C ILE A 163 -5.53 10.37 6.19
N LEU A 164 -5.80 11.56 5.63
CA LEU A 164 -6.40 11.66 4.30
C LEU A 164 -5.50 11.04 3.23
N ASN A 165 -4.20 11.35 3.29
CA ASN A 165 -3.19 10.80 2.38
C ASN A 165 -3.07 9.28 2.53
N TYR A 166 -3.11 8.76 3.76
CA TYR A 166 -3.13 7.33 4.03
C TYR A 166 -4.38 6.64 3.48
N LEU A 167 -5.58 7.22 3.67
CA LEU A 167 -6.82 6.66 3.13
C LEU A 167 -6.79 6.57 1.60
N TRP A 168 -6.28 7.61 0.94
CA TRP A 168 -6.08 7.60 -0.52
C TRP A 168 -5.09 6.51 -0.96
N PHE A 169 -3.96 6.41 -0.27
CA PHE A 169 -2.97 5.38 -0.54
C PHE A 169 -3.55 3.97 -0.38
N ARG A 170 -4.25 3.72 0.73
CA ARG A 170 -4.89 2.42 0.99
C ARG A 170 -5.91 2.07 -0.06
N TYR A 171 -6.77 3.02 -0.45
CA TYR A 171 -7.69 2.85 -1.58
C TYR A 171 -6.95 2.41 -2.86
N LYS A 172 -5.88 3.11 -3.24
CA LYS A 172 -5.10 2.74 -4.44
C LYS A 172 -4.42 1.38 -4.32
N TYR A 173 -3.94 1.03 -3.13
CA TYR A 173 -3.33 -0.27 -2.86
C TYR A 173 -4.33 -1.41 -3.04
N VAL A 174 -5.47 -1.37 -2.34
CA VAL A 174 -6.46 -2.46 -2.37
C VAL A 174 -7.17 -2.56 -3.73
N LYS A 175 -7.30 -1.44 -4.46
CA LYS A 175 -7.76 -1.45 -5.85
C LYS A 175 -6.88 -2.32 -6.74
N ASN A 176 -5.55 -2.28 -6.54
CA ASN A 176 -4.63 -3.12 -7.31
C ASN A 176 -4.75 -4.60 -6.95
N GLU A 177 -5.12 -4.92 -5.71
CA GLU A 177 -5.37 -6.29 -5.25
C GLU A 177 -6.77 -6.82 -5.67
N SER A 178 -7.61 -5.99 -6.33
CA SER A 178 -9.00 -6.31 -6.70
C SER A 178 -9.91 -6.65 -5.50
N GLU A 179 -9.60 -6.05 -4.34
CA GLU A 179 -10.36 -6.20 -3.10
C GLU A 179 -11.46 -5.14 -3.01
N ASN A 180 -12.60 -5.38 -3.67
CA ASN A 180 -13.65 -4.36 -3.87
C ASN A 180 -14.31 -3.86 -2.57
N LEU A 181 -14.42 -4.70 -1.52
CA LEU A 181 -15.03 -4.31 -0.25
C LEU A 181 -14.12 -3.35 0.53
N GLU A 182 -12.82 -3.66 0.65
CA GLU A 182 -11.82 -2.74 1.16
C GLU A 182 -11.72 -1.47 0.31
N GLU A 183 -11.72 -1.60 -1.02
CA GLU A 183 -11.63 -0.46 -1.95
C GLU A 183 -12.70 0.57 -1.65
N PHE A 184 -13.97 0.14 -1.59
CA PHE A 184 -15.09 1.00 -1.27
C PHE A 184 -14.99 1.59 0.14
N ALA A 185 -14.60 0.79 1.14
CA ALA A 185 -14.47 1.24 2.53
C ALA A 185 -13.42 2.36 2.68
N TYR A 186 -12.23 2.17 2.13
CA TYR A 186 -11.16 3.18 2.16
C TYR A 186 -11.55 4.42 1.37
N TYR A 187 -12.14 4.25 0.18
CA TYR A 187 -12.55 5.38 -0.64
C TYR A 187 -13.66 6.21 0.01
N LYS A 188 -14.67 5.58 0.61
CA LYS A 188 -15.74 6.30 1.30
C LYS A 188 -15.22 7.11 2.50
N ASN A 189 -14.31 6.54 3.28
CA ASN A 189 -13.65 7.25 4.37
C ASN A 189 -12.79 8.43 3.86
N TYR A 190 -12.08 8.23 2.74
CA TYR A 190 -11.37 9.31 2.06
C TYR A 190 -12.33 10.42 1.63
N PHE A 191 -13.46 10.07 1.00
CA PHE A 191 -14.50 11.00 0.57
C PHE A 191 -15.03 11.84 1.74
N ASP A 192 -15.45 11.20 2.83
CA ASP A 192 -16.03 11.92 3.98
C ASP A 192 -15.02 12.88 4.61
N ARG A 193 -13.78 12.42 4.81
CA ARG A 193 -12.71 13.25 5.37
C ARG A 193 -12.41 14.44 4.49
N ARG A 194 -12.33 14.24 3.17
CA ARG A 194 -12.08 15.32 2.19
C ARG A 194 -13.24 16.31 2.14
N LEU A 195 -14.47 15.81 2.11
CA LEU A 195 -15.68 16.61 2.11
C LEU A 195 -15.78 17.50 3.36
N THR A 196 -15.33 16.99 4.52
CA THR A 196 -15.29 17.79 5.75
C THR A 196 -14.41 19.03 5.59
N TYR A 197 -13.26 18.92 4.93
CA TYR A 197 -12.39 20.08 4.67
C TYR A 197 -13.06 21.11 3.77
N PHE A 198 -13.81 20.67 2.77
CA PHE A 198 -14.60 21.57 1.92
C PHE A 198 -15.72 22.27 2.72
N PHE A 199 -16.40 21.55 3.59
CA PHE A 199 -17.42 22.15 4.47
C PHE A 199 -16.79 23.15 5.46
N ALA A 200 -15.60 22.84 6.01
CA ALA A 200 -14.87 23.74 6.88
C ALA A 200 -14.43 25.02 6.15
N ALA A 201 -13.94 24.88 4.91
CA ALA A 201 -13.53 25.99 4.06
C ALA A 201 -14.69 26.96 3.77
N MET A 202 -15.89 26.42 3.56
CA MET A 202 -17.13 27.20 3.35
C MET A 202 -17.78 27.72 4.65
N GLY A 203 -17.23 27.39 5.82
CA GLY A 203 -17.76 27.84 7.11
C GLY A 203 -19.06 27.15 7.53
N GLU A 204 -19.30 25.92 7.07
CA GLU A 204 -20.54 25.20 7.37
C GLU A 204 -20.71 24.87 8.86
N SER A 205 -21.94 25.03 9.34
CA SER A 205 -22.26 24.87 10.76
C SER A 205 -22.02 23.44 11.25
N GLY A 206 -21.48 23.31 12.47
CA GLY A 206 -21.21 22.00 13.10
C GLY A 206 -19.90 21.32 12.68
N VAL A 207 -19.20 21.83 11.66
CA VAL A 207 -17.88 21.32 11.23
C VAL A 207 -16.74 21.91 12.06
N ILE A 208 -16.84 23.19 12.41
CA ILE A 208 -15.87 23.87 13.28
C ILE A 208 -16.56 24.18 14.62
N PRO A 209 -16.52 23.27 15.62
CA PRO A 209 -16.93 23.58 16.98
C PRO A 209 -16.17 24.78 17.55
N LYS A 210 -16.73 25.41 18.60
CA LYS A 210 -16.19 26.62 19.28
C LYS A 210 -14.71 26.55 19.68
N LYS A 211 -14.09 25.35 19.73
CA LYS A 211 -12.67 25.11 20.03
C LYS A 211 -11.74 25.09 18.78
N GLY A 212 -12.24 25.39 17.59
CA GLY A 212 -11.44 25.55 16.36
C GLY A 212 -10.89 24.26 15.72
N LYS A 213 -11.25 23.08 16.25
CA LYS A 213 -10.87 21.78 15.66
C LYS A 213 -11.94 21.29 14.69
N ILE A 214 -11.54 20.78 13.53
CA ILE A 214 -12.45 20.21 12.53
C ILE A 214 -13.10 18.92 13.09
N SER A 215 -14.43 18.84 13.02
CA SER A 215 -15.20 17.64 13.35
C SER A 215 -15.56 16.88 12.07
N PHE A 216 -15.01 15.68 11.91
CA PHE A 216 -15.28 14.82 10.76
C PHE A 216 -16.63 14.10 10.85
N GLN A 217 -17.28 14.10 12.01
CA GLN A 217 -18.55 13.38 12.22
C GLN A 217 -19.69 13.88 11.33
N GLN A 218 -19.67 15.16 10.94
CA GLN A 218 -20.74 15.77 10.15
C GLN A 218 -20.91 15.09 8.81
N THR A 219 -19.82 14.75 8.13
CA THR A 219 -19.88 14.11 6.82
C THR A 219 -20.07 12.60 6.89
N TYR A 220 -20.03 11.98 8.07
CA TYR A 220 -20.44 10.57 8.21
C TYR A 220 -21.96 10.40 8.27
N ASN A 221 -22.70 11.50 8.46
CA ASN A 221 -24.16 11.49 8.46
C ASN A 221 -24.71 12.05 7.14
N VAL A 222 -25.37 11.18 6.38
CA VAL A 222 -25.95 11.53 5.07
C VAL A 222 -26.93 12.71 5.16
N GLN A 223 -27.71 12.85 6.24
CA GLN A 223 -28.69 13.94 6.35
C GLN A 223 -28.00 15.30 6.43
N ASN A 224 -26.86 15.38 7.11
CA ASN A 224 -26.09 16.61 7.21
C ASN A 224 -25.46 16.97 5.87
N VAL A 225 -24.88 15.98 5.17
CA VAL A 225 -24.30 16.20 3.84
C VAL A 225 -25.35 16.66 2.84
N LYS A 226 -26.49 15.97 2.78
CA LYS A 226 -27.61 16.34 1.89
C LYS A 226 -28.06 17.77 2.11
N LYS A 227 -28.25 18.16 3.37
CA LYS A 227 -28.66 19.52 3.73
C LYS A 227 -27.69 20.56 3.17
N VAL A 228 -26.39 20.39 3.44
CA VAL A 228 -25.36 21.32 2.96
C VAL A 228 -25.30 21.37 1.43
N LEU A 229 -25.35 20.22 0.74
CA LEU A 229 -25.31 20.20 -0.73
C LEU A 229 -26.56 20.82 -1.36
N LYS A 230 -27.75 20.71 -0.74
CA LYS A 230 -28.94 21.46 -1.16
C LYS A 230 -28.79 22.97 -0.95
N ASP A 231 -28.24 23.38 0.19
CA ASP A 231 -27.99 24.79 0.48
C ASP A 231 -26.98 25.36 -0.54
N TRP A 232 -25.99 24.58 -0.95
CA TRP A 232 -25.06 24.95 -2.02
C TRP A 232 -25.70 24.94 -3.41
N LYS A 233 -26.65 24.04 -3.68
CA LYS A 233 -27.42 24.03 -4.94
C LYS A 233 -28.11 25.38 -5.16
N ALA A 234 -28.67 25.97 -4.10
CA ALA A 234 -29.27 27.30 -4.15
C ALA A 234 -28.24 28.42 -4.46
N LYS A 235 -26.94 28.17 -4.23
CA LYS A 235 -25.81 29.06 -4.56
C LYS A 235 -25.17 28.74 -5.91
N GLY A 236 -25.77 27.87 -6.73
CA GLY A 236 -25.26 27.52 -8.06
C GLY A 236 -24.36 26.28 -8.11
N PHE A 237 -24.24 25.52 -7.01
CA PHE A 237 -23.58 24.21 -7.07
C PHE A 237 -24.42 23.23 -7.92
N ASN A 238 -23.78 22.59 -8.90
CA ASN A 238 -24.44 21.58 -9.72
C ASN A 238 -24.69 20.30 -8.92
N TYR A 239 -25.91 20.15 -8.38
CA TYR A 239 -26.38 19.01 -7.59
C TYR A 239 -27.84 18.69 -7.96
N SER A 240 -28.09 17.48 -8.46
CA SER A 240 -29.42 17.02 -8.86
C SER A 240 -30.11 16.22 -7.77
N ASP A 241 -31.38 15.90 -7.98
CA ASP A 241 -32.12 15.02 -7.07
C ASP A 241 -31.66 13.55 -7.25
N GLU A 242 -31.22 13.17 -8.46
CA GLU A 242 -30.57 11.87 -8.72
C GLU A 242 -29.25 11.72 -7.95
N ASP A 243 -28.43 12.79 -7.88
CA ASP A 243 -27.21 12.81 -7.07
C ASP A 243 -27.52 12.53 -5.59
N GLU A 244 -28.62 13.11 -5.09
CA GLU A 244 -29.07 12.90 -3.71
C GLU A 244 -29.47 11.45 -3.44
N GLU A 245 -30.28 10.87 -4.33
CA GLU A 245 -30.71 9.48 -4.21
C GLU A 245 -29.51 8.53 -4.23
N LYS A 246 -28.58 8.75 -5.15
CA LYS A 246 -27.35 7.96 -5.26
C LYS A 246 -26.48 8.09 -4.01
N LEU A 247 -26.35 9.31 -3.46
CA LEU A 247 -25.61 9.52 -2.23
C LEU A 247 -26.25 8.76 -1.05
N ILE A 248 -27.57 8.77 -0.93
CA ILE A 248 -28.29 8.02 0.13
C ILE A 248 -28.02 6.52 0.02
N GLU A 249 -28.11 5.98 -1.19
CA GLU A 249 -27.83 4.58 -1.50
C GLU A 249 -26.41 4.21 -1.03
N ILE A 250 -25.41 5.01 -1.38
CA ILE A 250 -24.01 4.79 -1.02
C ILE A 250 -23.79 4.77 0.50
N TYR A 251 -24.44 5.66 1.25
CA TYR A 251 -24.32 5.65 2.72
C TYR A 251 -24.98 4.42 3.35
N ARG A 252 -26.08 3.92 2.77
CA ARG A 252 -26.69 2.66 3.20
C ARG A 252 -25.76 1.49 2.90
N THR A 253 -25.18 1.43 1.70
CA THR A 253 -24.21 0.40 1.30
C THR A 253 -22.99 0.38 2.20
N ARG A 254 -22.46 1.55 2.60
CA ARG A 254 -21.38 1.64 3.59
C ARG A 254 -21.72 0.90 4.88
N ASN A 255 -22.93 1.11 5.39
CA ASN A 255 -23.34 0.48 6.64
C ASN A 255 -23.51 -1.03 6.50
N LYS A 256 -23.76 -1.55 5.29
CA LYS A 256 -23.85 -2.98 5.01
C LYS A 256 -22.50 -3.66 4.77
N ASN A 257 -21.43 -2.88 4.58
CA ASN A 257 -20.10 -3.40 4.25
C ASN A 257 -19.40 -3.93 5.52
N PRO A 258 -19.02 -5.23 5.58
CA PRO A 258 -18.37 -5.83 6.75
C PRO A 258 -17.02 -5.19 7.11
N VAL A 259 -16.34 -4.54 6.15
CA VAL A 259 -15.08 -3.82 6.39
C VAL A 259 -15.32 -2.47 7.08
N SER A 260 -16.50 -1.88 6.90
CA SER A 260 -16.85 -0.56 7.44
C SER A 260 -17.73 -0.62 8.68
N HIS A 261 -18.48 -1.69 8.86
CA HIS A 261 -19.48 -1.84 9.90
C HIS A 261 -19.70 -3.31 10.27
N VAL A 262 -20.30 -3.56 11.44
CA VAL A 262 -20.47 -4.92 11.99
C VAL A 262 -21.38 -5.81 11.13
N SER A 263 -22.25 -5.23 10.29
CA SER A 263 -23.14 -6.01 9.44
C SER A 263 -22.44 -6.48 8.17
N SER A 264 -22.58 -7.77 7.88
CA SER A 264 -22.03 -8.43 6.69
C SER A 264 -23.04 -8.59 5.56
N GLU A 265 -24.04 -7.70 5.50
CA GLU A 265 -25.18 -7.81 4.58
C GLU A 265 -24.75 -7.84 3.10
N LEU A 266 -23.68 -7.11 2.74
CA LEU A 266 -23.13 -7.12 1.38
C LEU A 266 -22.58 -8.49 0.94
N LEU A 267 -22.27 -9.41 1.86
CA LEU A 267 -21.80 -10.75 1.51
C LEU A 267 -22.92 -11.63 0.95
N TYR A 268 -24.18 -11.27 1.18
CA TYR A 268 -25.35 -12.05 0.81
C TYR A 268 -26.09 -11.48 -0.42
N GLU A 269 -25.73 -10.28 -0.88
CA GLU A 269 -26.34 -9.62 -2.04
C GLU A 269 -25.62 -10.03 -3.35
N LYS A 270 -26.38 -10.48 -4.35
CA LYS A 270 -25.83 -10.83 -5.68
C LYS A 270 -25.63 -9.54 -6.50
N GLY A 271 -24.45 -9.36 -7.11
CA GLY A 271 -24.17 -8.28 -8.06
C GLY A 271 -23.44 -7.06 -7.50
N THR A 272 -23.29 -6.98 -6.17
CA THR A 272 -22.75 -5.83 -5.42
C THR A 272 -21.36 -5.37 -5.89
N PHE A 273 -20.52 -6.30 -6.35
CA PHE A 273 -19.12 -6.00 -6.70
C PHE A 273 -18.96 -5.00 -7.85
N PHE A 274 -19.85 -5.02 -8.86
CA PHE A 274 -19.83 -4.03 -9.95
C PHE A 274 -20.41 -2.69 -9.52
N GLU A 275 -21.36 -2.71 -8.58
CA GLU A 275 -22.03 -1.50 -8.07
C GLU A 275 -21.09 -0.64 -7.22
N LEU A 276 -20.19 -1.26 -6.44
CA LEU A 276 -19.21 -0.55 -5.61
C LEU A 276 -18.26 0.33 -6.42
N SER A 277 -17.75 -0.17 -7.55
CA SER A 277 -16.91 0.61 -8.45
C SER A 277 -17.66 1.82 -9.03
N GLY A 278 -18.93 1.64 -9.38
CA GLY A 278 -19.81 2.73 -9.81
C GLY A 278 -20.04 3.77 -8.71
N TYR A 279 -20.19 3.36 -7.46
CA TYR A 279 -20.29 4.27 -6.33
C TYR A 279 -19.00 5.07 -6.10
N ILE A 280 -17.83 4.44 -6.21
CA ILE A 280 -16.54 5.13 -6.11
C ILE A 280 -16.42 6.20 -7.20
N GLN A 281 -16.76 5.86 -8.43
CA GLN A 281 -16.72 6.79 -9.56
C GLN A 281 -17.65 8.00 -9.32
N PHE A 282 -18.90 7.74 -8.93
CA PHE A 282 -19.85 8.80 -8.58
C PHE A 282 -19.32 9.74 -7.48
N LEU A 283 -18.74 9.18 -6.42
CA LEU A 283 -18.18 9.96 -5.32
C LEU A 283 -16.95 10.79 -5.75
N ASP A 284 -16.11 10.28 -6.65
CA ASP A 284 -15.00 11.05 -7.24
C ASP A 284 -15.52 12.23 -8.07
N ASP A 285 -16.50 12.00 -8.93
CA ASP A 285 -17.12 13.04 -9.74
C ASP A 285 -17.79 14.11 -8.86
N LEU A 286 -18.48 13.70 -7.80
CA LEU A 286 -19.06 14.61 -6.82
C LEU A 286 -17.98 15.43 -6.10
N LEU A 287 -16.89 14.81 -5.63
CA LEU A 287 -15.77 15.54 -5.01
C LEU A 287 -15.13 16.53 -5.97
N ASN A 288 -15.00 16.17 -7.24
CA ASN A 288 -14.43 17.05 -8.26
C ASN A 288 -15.33 18.27 -8.51
N ARG A 289 -16.65 18.08 -8.55
CA ARG A 289 -17.62 19.20 -8.60
C ARG A 289 -17.54 20.07 -7.35
N VAL A 290 -17.55 19.46 -6.16
CA VAL A 290 -17.45 20.17 -4.87
C VAL A 290 -16.16 20.98 -4.80
N LYS A 291 -15.03 20.39 -5.18
CA LYS A 291 -13.72 21.05 -5.19
C LYS A 291 -13.76 22.30 -6.07
N LYS A 292 -14.29 22.19 -7.29
CA LYS A 292 -14.38 23.33 -8.22
C LYS A 292 -15.23 24.46 -7.63
N PHE A 293 -16.41 24.10 -7.10
CA PHE A 293 -17.32 25.06 -6.47
C PHE A 293 -16.68 25.77 -5.27
N VAL A 294 -16.19 25.01 -4.29
CA VAL A 294 -15.60 25.58 -3.06
C VAL A 294 -14.37 26.42 -3.35
N VAL A 295 -13.46 25.94 -4.21
CA VAL A 295 -12.26 26.72 -4.55
C VAL A 295 -12.63 28.04 -5.23
N ASN A 296 -13.64 28.08 -6.09
CA ASN A 296 -14.09 29.34 -6.69
C ASN A 296 -14.69 30.29 -5.65
N GLU A 297 -15.37 29.78 -4.63
CA GLU A 297 -16.01 30.61 -3.59
C GLU A 297 -15.02 31.16 -2.56
N VAL A 298 -13.97 30.40 -2.22
CA VAL A 298 -13.07 30.76 -1.09
C VAL A 298 -11.68 31.21 -1.50
N ASP A 299 -11.26 30.90 -2.74
CA ASP A 299 -9.93 31.17 -3.29
C ASP A 299 -9.99 31.84 -4.68
N GLY A 300 -11.19 32.02 -5.24
CA GLY A 300 -11.44 32.54 -6.60
C GLY A 300 -11.57 34.05 -6.71
#